data_AF-A0A2M8ISZ3-F1
#
_entry.id   AF-A0A2M8ISZ3-F1
#
_cell.length_a   1.000
_cell.length_b   1.000
_cell.length_c   1.000
_cell.angle_alpha   90.00
_cell.angle_beta   90.00
_cell.angle_gamma   90.00
#
_symmetry.space_group_name_H-M   'P 1'
#
loop_
_entity.id
_entity.type
_entity.pdbx_description
1 polymer ?
#
loop_
_entity_poly.entity_id
_entity_poly.type
_entity_poly.pdbx_seq_one_letter_code
_entity_poly.pdbx_strand_id
1 'polypeptide(L)'
;MHVVFRESHGLEETDTPTDLGQNPADLVVLSFSDSDLGAFAAGWHRAREGGSALPSLRLANLAALKHPLSVDTYVEQTLEGATGILIRLIGGIPYWQYGIQQVEALARRKGIALAVLPADGRPDSRLDAVSTLPVSTLRRLAHLCDTGGPVSAQAALAQL
;
A
#
# COMPACT_ATOMS: atom_id res chain seq x y z
N MET A 1 51.02 10.00 -14.27
CA MET A 1 49.89 10.36 -15.15
C MET A 1 48.63 10.37 -14.29
N HIS A 2 47.99 11.52 -14.17
CA HIS A 2 46.68 11.69 -13.52
C HIS A 2 45.61 11.01 -14.38
N VAL A 3 44.65 10.31 -13.76
CA VAL A 3 43.22 10.63 -13.82
C VAL A 3 42.58 10.10 -12.53
N VAL A 4 41.98 11.00 -11.75
CA VAL A 4 41.03 10.68 -10.69
C VAL A 4 39.67 10.54 -11.37
N PHE A 5 39.07 9.35 -11.28
CA PHE A 5 37.67 9.18 -11.69
C PHE A 5 36.79 9.66 -10.55
N ARG A 6 36.27 10.89 -10.71
CA ARG A 6 35.17 11.43 -9.93
C ARG A 6 33.93 11.16 -10.78
N GLU A 7 33.25 10.04 -10.55
CA GLU A 7 31.92 9.87 -11.10
C GLU A 7 30.97 10.74 -10.30
N SER A 8 30.58 11.82 -10.97
CA SER A 8 29.53 12.75 -10.63
C SER A 8 28.28 11.99 -10.18
N HIS A 9 27.74 12.35 -9.02
CA HIS A 9 26.33 12.14 -8.70
C HIS A 9 25.50 12.74 -9.83
N GLY A 10 25.12 11.90 -10.80
CA GLY A 10 24.17 12.26 -11.84
C GLY A 10 22.81 12.36 -11.19
N LEU A 11 22.37 13.61 -11.02
CA LEU A 11 20.98 14.07 -11.00
C LEU A 11 19.96 12.94 -10.82
N GLU A 12 19.40 12.82 -9.60
CA GLU A 12 18.22 11.99 -9.36
C GLU A 12 17.19 12.29 -10.46
N GLU A 13 16.98 11.33 -11.35
CA GLU A 13 15.89 11.34 -12.31
C GLU A 13 14.62 11.39 -11.45
N THR A 14 14.14 12.61 -11.23
CA THR A 14 13.01 12.84 -10.36
C THR A 14 11.82 12.26 -11.11
N ASP A 15 11.29 11.13 -10.64
CA ASP A 15 10.16 10.44 -11.27
C ASP A 15 9.09 11.48 -11.65
N THR A 16 8.61 11.46 -12.90
CA THR A 16 7.62 12.45 -13.33
C THR A 16 6.35 12.29 -12.49
N PRO A 17 5.83 13.37 -11.86
CA PRO A 17 4.61 13.28 -11.08
C PRO A 17 3.45 12.80 -11.95
N THR A 18 2.75 11.80 -11.43
CA THR A 18 1.53 11.23 -11.99
C THR A 18 0.36 11.48 -11.05
N ASP A 19 -0.80 11.86 -11.60
CA ASP A 19 -2.08 11.83 -10.90
C ASP A 19 -2.85 10.58 -11.34
N LEU A 20 -3.26 9.74 -10.37
CA LEU A 20 -4.00 8.51 -10.65
C LEU A 20 -5.48 8.76 -10.96
N GLY A 21 -6.03 9.92 -10.58
CA GLY A 21 -7.42 10.28 -10.83
C GLY A 21 -8.45 9.32 -10.23
N GLN A 22 -8.11 8.61 -9.15
CA GLN A 22 -9.02 7.68 -8.50
C GLN A 22 -9.92 8.43 -7.51
N ASN A 23 -11.24 8.29 -7.66
CA ASN A 23 -12.19 8.74 -6.64
C ASN A 23 -11.99 7.99 -5.31
N PRO A 24 -12.32 8.59 -4.16
CA PRO A 24 -12.29 7.92 -2.85
C PRO A 24 -13.00 6.57 -2.81
N ALA A 25 -12.57 5.71 -1.88
CA ALA A 25 -13.21 4.44 -1.57
C ALA A 25 -12.97 4.07 -0.10
N ASP A 26 -13.82 3.20 0.44
CA ASP A 26 -13.79 2.77 1.83
C ASP A 26 -12.52 1.96 2.15
N LEU A 27 -12.09 1.11 1.22
CA LEU A 27 -10.88 0.31 1.29
C LEU A 27 -9.91 0.66 0.16
N VAL A 28 -8.62 0.77 0.50
CA VAL A 28 -7.55 0.96 -0.47
C VAL A 28 -6.43 -0.05 -0.25
N VAL A 29 -5.98 -0.71 -1.32
CA VAL A 29 -4.80 -1.57 -1.29
C VAL A 29 -3.71 -1.00 -2.20
N LEU A 30 -2.51 -0.83 -1.64
CA LEU A 30 -1.32 -0.37 -2.33
C LEU A 30 -0.26 -1.49 -2.35
N SER A 31 0.32 -1.78 -3.51
CA SER A 31 1.42 -2.75 -3.63
C SER A 31 2.32 -2.38 -4.82
N PHE A 32 3.59 -2.80 -4.80
CA PHE A 32 4.42 -2.80 -6.01
C PHE A 32 4.11 -3.99 -6.94
N SER A 33 3.40 -5.01 -6.45
CA SER A 33 3.08 -6.24 -7.17
C SER A 33 1.70 -6.14 -7.82
N ASP A 34 1.65 -6.10 -9.16
CA ASP A 34 0.38 -6.18 -9.90
C ASP A 34 -0.33 -7.54 -9.67
N SER A 35 0.43 -8.59 -9.34
CA SER A 35 -0.16 -9.88 -8.96
C SER A 35 -0.91 -9.80 -7.62
N ASP A 36 -0.40 -9.03 -6.65
CA ASP A 36 -1.11 -8.78 -5.39
C ASP A 36 -2.41 -8.02 -5.68
N LEU A 37 -2.32 -6.93 -6.45
CA LEU A 37 -3.48 -6.11 -6.81
C LEU A 37 -4.53 -6.93 -7.58
N GLY A 38 -4.11 -7.78 -8.52
CA GLY A 38 -4.98 -8.71 -9.23
C GLY A 38 -5.68 -9.70 -8.31
N ALA A 39 -5.00 -10.22 -7.28
CA ALA A 39 -5.61 -11.10 -6.29
C ALA A 39 -6.69 -10.38 -5.47
N PHE A 40 -6.45 -9.13 -5.05
CA PHE A 40 -7.45 -8.31 -4.35
C PHE A 40 -8.65 -7.96 -5.22
N ALA A 41 -8.43 -7.62 -6.50
CA ALA A 41 -9.52 -7.40 -7.45
C ALA A 41 -10.41 -8.65 -7.56
N ALA A 42 -9.79 -9.81 -7.77
CA ALA A 42 -10.49 -11.07 -7.89
C ALA A 42 -11.22 -11.48 -6.59
N GLY A 43 -10.60 -11.25 -5.43
CA GLY A 43 -11.23 -11.49 -4.13
C GLY A 43 -12.44 -10.59 -3.88
N TRP A 44 -12.37 -9.32 -4.27
CA TRP A 44 -13.48 -8.39 -4.18
C TRP A 44 -14.65 -8.78 -5.08
N HIS A 45 -14.38 -9.12 -6.34
CA HIS A 45 -15.41 -9.61 -7.27
C HIS A 45 -16.07 -10.90 -6.78
N ARG A 46 -15.27 -11.85 -6.29
CA ARG A 46 -15.76 -13.10 -5.70
C ARG A 46 -16.71 -12.85 -4.53
N ALA A 47 -16.39 -11.91 -3.65
CA ALA A 47 -17.25 -11.57 -2.51
C ALA A 47 -18.63 -11.09 -2.99
N ARG A 48 -18.64 -10.23 -4.01
CA ARG A 48 -19.85 -9.70 -4.62
C ARG A 48 -20.69 -10.80 -5.29
N GLU A 49 -20.05 -11.71 -6.04
CA GLU A 49 -20.71 -12.86 -6.67
C GLU A 49 -21.28 -13.84 -5.65
N GLY A 50 -20.61 -14.00 -4.51
CA GLY A 50 -21.04 -14.86 -3.40
C GLY A 50 -22.10 -14.25 -2.48
N GLY A 51 -22.58 -13.02 -2.74
CA GLY A 51 -23.58 -12.34 -1.91
C GLY A 51 -23.04 -11.68 -0.64
N SER A 52 -21.72 -11.65 -0.43
CA SER A 52 -21.06 -10.98 0.69
C SER A 52 -20.39 -9.70 0.19
N ALA A 53 -21.19 -8.68 -0.12
CA ALA A 53 -20.68 -7.43 -0.67
C ALA A 53 -19.68 -6.77 0.30
N LEU A 54 -18.47 -6.55 -0.18
CA LEU A 54 -17.43 -5.80 0.53
C LEU A 54 -17.60 -4.28 0.29
N PRO A 55 -16.99 -3.44 1.15
CA PRO A 55 -16.95 -2.01 0.92
C PRO A 55 -16.31 -1.63 -0.44
N SER A 56 -16.45 -0.38 -0.85
CA SER A 56 -15.85 0.09 -2.10
C SER A 56 -14.32 -0.04 -2.05
N LEU A 57 -13.70 -0.43 -3.17
CA LEU A 57 -12.26 -0.75 -3.24
C LEU A 57 -11.53 0.11 -4.27
N ARG A 58 -10.34 0.58 -3.91
CA ARG A 58 -9.31 1.06 -4.84
C ARG A 58 -8.03 0.25 -4.70
N LEU A 59 -7.39 0.06 -5.85
CA LEU A 59 -6.12 -0.65 -5.99
C LEU A 59 -5.18 0.29 -6.72
N ALA A 60 -3.96 0.48 -6.21
CA ALA A 60 -2.96 1.29 -6.88
C ALA A 60 -1.58 0.68 -6.75
N ASN A 61 -0.82 0.74 -7.86
CA ASN A 61 0.57 0.32 -7.85
C ASN A 61 1.45 1.44 -7.30
N LEU A 62 2.24 1.14 -6.27
CA LEU A 62 3.15 2.09 -5.63
C LEU A 62 4.20 2.65 -6.60
N ALA A 63 4.50 1.96 -7.70
CA ALA A 63 5.40 2.46 -8.74
C ALA A 63 4.92 3.77 -9.38
N ALA A 64 3.61 4.02 -9.39
CA ALA A 64 3.04 5.27 -9.89
C ALA A 64 2.97 6.39 -8.83
N LEU A 65 3.34 6.09 -7.58
CA LEU A 65 3.28 6.99 -6.43
C LEU A 65 4.66 7.27 -5.85
N LYS A 66 5.72 7.30 -6.67
CA LYS A 66 7.09 7.54 -6.17
C LYS A 66 7.39 9.02 -5.94
N HIS A 67 6.88 9.89 -6.81
CA HIS A 67 7.09 11.32 -6.69
C HIS A 67 6.25 11.90 -5.53
N PRO A 68 6.81 12.76 -4.66
CA PRO A 68 6.08 13.32 -3.51
C PRO A 68 4.75 13.97 -3.86
N LEU A 69 4.69 14.75 -4.94
CA LEU A 69 3.43 15.36 -5.42
C LEU A 69 2.36 14.32 -5.77
N SER A 70 2.73 13.17 -6.33
CA SER A 70 1.79 12.08 -6.64
C SER A 70 1.23 11.47 -5.36
N VAL A 71 2.09 11.27 -4.36
CA VAL A 71 1.67 10.80 -3.03
C VAL A 71 0.69 11.79 -2.41
N ASP A 72 1.05 13.07 -2.34
CA ASP A 72 0.22 14.10 -1.71
C ASP A 72 -1.14 14.21 -2.39
N THR A 73 -1.15 14.25 -3.73
CA THR A 73 -2.39 14.29 -4.53
C THR A 73 -3.27 13.07 -4.24
N TYR A 74 -2.68 11.87 -4.21
CA TYR A 74 -3.44 10.64 -3.94
C TYR A 74 -3.93 10.55 -2.50
N VAL A 75 -3.15 11.04 -1.54
CA VAL A 75 -3.53 11.13 -0.12
C VAL A 75 -4.75 12.04 0.03
N GLU A 76 -4.71 13.24 -0.54
CA GLU A 76 -5.77 14.26 -0.43
C GLU A 76 -7.04 13.88 -1.21
N GLN A 77 -6.89 13.36 -2.43
CA GLN A 77 -8.03 13.12 -3.32
C GLN A 77 -8.65 11.74 -3.15
N THR A 78 -7.89 10.73 -2.71
CA THR A 78 -8.35 9.34 -2.65
C THR A 78 -8.34 8.80 -1.22
N LEU A 79 -7.20 8.83 -0.54
CA LEU A 79 -7.05 8.19 0.77
C LEU A 79 -7.78 8.94 1.89
N GLU A 80 -8.00 10.24 1.72
CA GLU A 80 -8.76 11.13 2.62
C GLU A 80 -10.13 10.54 3.01
N GLY A 81 -10.77 9.79 2.11
CA GLY A 81 -12.08 9.15 2.31
C GLY A 81 -12.03 7.68 2.75
N ALA A 82 -10.85 7.09 2.93
CA ALA A 82 -10.71 5.68 3.28
C ALA A 82 -11.00 5.42 4.76
N THR A 83 -11.54 4.23 5.04
CA THR A 83 -11.74 3.68 6.39
C THR A 83 -10.73 2.57 6.70
N GLY A 84 -10.22 1.89 5.67
CA GLY A 84 -9.14 0.91 5.75
C GLY A 84 -8.13 1.06 4.61
N ILE A 85 -6.84 0.97 4.95
CA ILE A 85 -5.72 1.03 4.00
C ILE A 85 -4.78 -0.15 4.28
N LEU A 86 -4.51 -0.93 3.24
CA LEU A 86 -3.53 -2.01 3.26
C LEU A 86 -2.38 -1.68 2.32
N ILE A 87 -1.15 -1.66 2.83
CA ILE A 87 0.05 -1.45 2.04
C ILE A 87 0.89 -2.73 2.10
N ARG A 88 1.14 -3.35 0.94
CA ARG A 88 2.15 -4.40 0.80
C ARG A 88 3.44 -3.81 0.27
N LEU A 89 4.46 -3.78 1.13
CA LEU A 89 5.73 -3.10 0.87
C LEU A 89 6.88 -4.11 0.82
N ILE A 90 7.47 -4.31 -0.36
CA ILE A 90 8.71 -5.08 -0.52
C ILE A 90 9.91 -4.21 -0.14
N GLY A 91 10.85 -4.76 0.63
CA GLY A 91 12.07 -4.05 1.07
C GLY A 91 11.90 -3.07 2.24
N GLY A 92 10.68 -2.93 2.78
CA GLY A 92 10.38 -2.12 3.96
C GLY A 92 10.39 -0.61 3.70
N ILE A 93 10.30 0.17 4.79
CA ILE A 93 10.07 1.63 4.75
C ILE A 93 10.93 2.40 3.72
N PRO A 94 12.26 2.14 3.58
CA PRO A 94 13.10 2.93 2.67
C PRO A 94 12.65 2.93 1.20
N TYR A 95 11.91 1.92 0.76
CA TYR A 95 11.42 1.82 -0.63
C TYR A 95 10.26 2.77 -0.95
N TRP A 96 9.56 3.28 0.07
CA TRP A 96 8.44 4.20 -0.12
C TRP A 96 8.26 5.12 1.10
N GLN A 97 9.37 5.65 1.63
CA GLN A 97 9.42 6.31 2.93
C GLN A 97 8.46 7.50 3.04
N TYR A 98 8.46 8.39 2.04
CA TYR A 98 7.61 9.58 2.03
C TYR A 98 6.12 9.19 2.07
N GLY A 99 5.72 8.22 1.25
CA GLY A 99 4.35 7.71 1.24
C GLY A 99 3.92 7.09 2.56
N ILE A 100 4.80 6.31 3.20
CA ILE A 100 4.53 5.75 4.53
C ILE A 100 4.29 6.88 5.55
N GLN A 101 5.12 7.93 5.55
CA GLN A 101 4.95 9.05 6.47
C GLN A 101 3.62 9.76 6.27
N GLN A 102 3.21 10.03 5.02
CA GLN A 102 1.95 10.71 4.72
C GLN A 102 0.74 9.85 5.10
N VAL A 103 0.75 8.56 4.74
CA VAL A 103 -0.35 7.64 5.04
C VAL A 103 -0.46 7.36 6.54
N GLU A 104 0.66 7.19 7.25
CA GLU A 104 0.66 7.05 8.71
C GLU A 104 0.06 8.29 9.37
N ALA A 105 0.51 9.48 8.98
CA ALA A 105 0.00 10.73 9.53
C ALA A 105 -1.51 10.88 9.27
N LEU A 106 -1.97 10.58 8.05
CA LEU A 106 -3.40 10.57 7.72
C LEU A 106 -4.17 9.58 8.59
N ALA A 107 -3.70 8.33 8.66
CA ALA A 107 -4.37 7.27 9.38
C ALA A 107 -4.51 7.57 10.87
N ARG A 108 -3.45 8.10 11.51
CA ARG A 108 -3.51 8.52 12.91
C ARG A 108 -4.44 9.70 13.13
N ARG A 109 -4.45 10.71 12.25
CA ARG A 109 -5.35 11.87 12.36
C ARG A 109 -6.82 11.48 12.22
N LYS A 110 -7.14 10.53 11.33
CA LYS A 110 -8.52 10.16 11.00
C LYS A 110 -9.03 8.87 11.66
N GLY A 111 -8.16 8.14 12.33
CA GLY A 111 -8.51 6.82 12.90
C GLY A 111 -8.73 5.75 11.83
N ILE A 112 -8.03 5.83 10.69
CA ILE A 112 -8.12 4.83 9.61
C ILE A 112 -7.43 3.54 10.08
N ALA A 113 -8.02 2.39 9.76
CA ALA A 113 -7.39 1.09 9.91
C ALA A 113 -6.24 0.94 8.90
N LEU A 114 -5.01 1.10 9.34
CA LEU A 114 -3.81 1.02 8.51
C LEU A 114 -3.04 -0.26 8.84
N ALA A 115 -2.84 -1.09 7.81
CA ALA A 115 -1.94 -2.22 7.81
C ALA A 115 -0.80 -1.99 6.81
N VAL A 116 0.43 -1.89 7.29
CA VAL A 116 1.63 -1.91 6.46
C VAL A 116 2.32 -3.26 6.66
N LEU A 117 2.33 -4.08 5.61
CA LEU A 117 2.79 -5.47 5.68
C LEU A 117 4.03 -5.68 4.81
N PRO A 118 5.01 -6.46 5.28
CA PRO A 118 6.13 -6.87 4.46
C PRO A 118 5.65 -7.77 3.32
N ALA A 119 6.13 -7.52 2.11
CA ALA A 119 5.77 -8.34 0.95
C ALA A 119 6.77 -9.46 0.63
N ASP A 120 7.82 -9.61 1.44
CA ASP A 120 8.88 -10.62 1.30
C ASP A 120 8.76 -11.78 2.32
N GLY A 121 7.66 -11.81 3.09
CA GLY A 121 7.38 -12.82 4.10
C GLY A 121 8.22 -12.70 5.39
N ARG A 122 9.05 -11.66 5.53
CA ARG A 122 9.89 -11.46 6.72
C ARG A 122 9.23 -10.47 7.67
N PRO A 123 8.98 -10.84 8.95
CA PRO A 123 8.45 -9.90 9.92
C PRO A 123 9.32 -8.64 10.03
N ASP A 124 8.69 -7.46 10.03
CA ASP A 124 9.37 -6.18 10.17
C ASP A 124 8.64 -5.31 11.22
N SER A 125 9.24 -5.18 12.40
CA SER A 125 8.66 -4.42 13.52
C SER A 125 8.54 -2.92 13.23
N ARG A 126 9.25 -2.39 12.22
CA ARG A 126 9.11 -0.99 11.81
C ARG A 126 7.83 -0.79 11.02
N LEU A 127 7.44 -1.76 10.20
CA LEU A 127 6.15 -1.74 9.50
C LEU A 127 4.98 -1.90 10.49
N ASP A 128 5.18 -2.73 11.52
CA ASP A 128 4.21 -2.83 12.62
C ASP A 128 4.05 -1.49 13.35
N ALA A 129 5.13 -0.74 13.59
CA ALA A 129 5.10 0.52 14.32
C ALA A 129 4.34 1.64 13.60
N VAL A 130 4.42 1.69 12.26
CA VAL A 130 3.70 2.69 11.44
C VAL A 130 2.24 2.29 11.15
N SER A 131 1.88 1.04 11.40
CA SER A 131 0.51 0.55 11.30
C SER A 131 -0.35 1.04 12.47
N THR A 132 -1.67 1.10 12.29
CA THR A 132 -2.63 1.45 13.37
C THR A 132 -3.40 0.24 13.88
N LEU A 133 -3.36 -0.89 13.17
CA LEU A 133 -3.97 -2.15 13.61
C LEU A 133 -3.10 -2.90 14.63
N PRO A 134 -3.71 -3.71 15.52
CA PRO A 134 -2.98 -4.56 16.44
C PRO A 134 -2.08 -5.56 15.70
N VAL A 135 -0.90 -5.86 16.27
CA VAL A 135 0.08 -6.79 15.67
C VAL A 135 -0.54 -8.16 15.35
N SER A 136 -1.44 -8.68 16.19
CA SER A 136 -2.15 -9.94 15.91
C SER A 136 -2.97 -9.88 14.62
N THR A 137 -3.63 -8.75 14.35
CA THR A 137 -4.38 -8.50 13.12
C THR A 137 -3.42 -8.38 11.94
N LEU A 138 -2.31 -7.66 12.09
CA LEU A 138 -1.27 -7.56 11.06
C LEU A 138 -0.71 -8.92 10.66
N ARG A 139 -0.40 -9.80 11.64
CA ARG A 139 0.10 -11.15 11.37
C ARG A 139 -0.92 -12.01 10.62
N ARG A 140 -2.21 -11.88 10.96
CA ARG A 140 -3.29 -12.58 10.25
C ARG A 140 -3.47 -12.08 8.83
N LEU A 141 -3.46 -10.76 8.62
CA LEU A 141 -3.51 -10.16 7.29
C LEU A 141 -2.29 -10.55 6.45
N ALA A 142 -1.09 -10.53 7.03
CA ALA A 142 0.13 -10.97 6.36
C ALA A 142 0.03 -12.42 5.91
N HIS A 143 -0.41 -13.33 6.79
CA HIS A 143 -0.61 -14.73 6.44
C HIS A 143 -1.60 -14.93 5.28
N LEU A 144 -2.72 -14.20 5.28
CA LEU A 144 -3.69 -14.25 4.18
C LEU A 144 -3.08 -13.73 2.86
N CYS A 145 -2.34 -12.62 2.92
CA CYS A 145 -1.68 -12.07 1.74
C CYS A 145 -0.60 -13.01 1.19
N ASP A 146 0.20 -13.63 2.06
CA ASP A 146 1.29 -14.52 1.68
C ASP A 146 0.78 -15.87 1.16
N THR A 147 -0.41 -16.31 1.61
CA THR A 147 -1.13 -17.45 1.01
C THR A 147 -1.52 -17.14 -0.44
N GLY A 148 -1.86 -15.87 -0.71
CA GLY A 148 -2.22 -15.40 -2.04
C GLY A 148 -3.57 -15.92 -2.54
N GLY A 149 -3.89 -15.53 -3.77
CA GLY A 149 -5.12 -15.93 -4.46
C GLY A 149 -6.39 -15.22 -3.99
N PRO A 150 -7.49 -15.36 -4.74
CA PRO A 150 -8.72 -14.59 -4.53
C PRO A 150 -9.44 -14.91 -3.22
N VAL A 151 -9.35 -16.15 -2.73
CA VAL A 151 -10.00 -16.55 -1.46
C VAL A 151 -9.34 -15.86 -0.28
N SER A 152 -8.00 -15.90 -0.20
CA SER A 152 -7.26 -15.26 0.88
C SER A 152 -7.36 -13.74 0.80
N ALA A 153 -7.32 -13.17 -0.40
CA ALA A 153 -7.50 -11.74 -0.62
C ALA A 153 -8.91 -11.26 -0.21
N GLN A 154 -9.97 -12.02 -0.53
CA GLN A 154 -11.32 -11.74 -0.04
C GLN A 154 -11.36 -11.72 1.49
N ALA A 155 -10.76 -12.74 2.14
CA ALA A 155 -10.73 -12.82 3.59
C ALA A 155 -9.94 -11.67 4.23
N ALA A 156 -8.85 -11.22 3.59
CA ALA A 156 -8.09 -10.06 4.03
C ALA A 156 -8.92 -8.78 3.93
N LEU A 157 -9.62 -8.55 2.82
CA LEU A 157 -10.51 -7.39 2.64
C LEU A 157 -11.68 -7.39 3.62
N ALA A 158 -12.22 -8.55 3.98
CA ALA A 158 -13.30 -8.67 4.96
C ALA A 158 -12.85 -8.42 6.41
N GLN A 159 -11.55 -8.45 6.66
CA GLN A 159 -10.95 -8.25 7.99
C GLN A 159 -10.43 -6.82 8.20
N LEU A 160 -10.19 -6.08 7.11
CA LEU A 160 -9.86 -4.65 7.13
C LEU A 160 -11.08 -3.82 7.52
#